data_AF-A0AAV0G681-F1
#
_entry.id   AF-A0AAV0G681-F1
#
_cell.length_a   1.000
_cell.length_b   1.000
_cell.length_c   1.000
_cell.angle_alpha   90.00
_cell.angle_beta   90.00
_cell.angle_gamma   90.00
#
_symmetry.space_group_name_H-M   'P 1'
#
loop_
_entity.id
_entity.type
_entity.pdbx_description
1 polymer ?
#
loop_
_entity_poly.entity_id
_entity_poly.type
_entity_poly.pdbx_seq_one_letter_code
_entity_poly.pdbx_strand_id
1 'polypeptide(L)'
;MGFQVMDYSDTDVAEYLYKNNPELDSLLNFLCKDLSKACSRMPPPVPKDRAPGEPFLPKPPKDAELENILKAMQSMPGAPSVEVYSGDELNQNFGDSDDDDEIDLSLDWGKPVKEKQTKELDWKQKISKVITDTGETLKNHIATASYKLSDWWRAKKEQMDKNHKSSSKTEL
;
A
#
# COMPACT_ATOMS: atom_id res chain seq x y z
N MET A 1 27.12 22.58 0.26
CA MET A 1 26.98 21.22 -0.29
C MET A 1 25.89 21.30 -1.34
N GLY A 2 26.24 21.27 -2.62
CA GLY A 2 25.25 21.18 -3.69
C GLY A 2 24.83 19.73 -3.84
N PHE A 3 23.52 19.45 -3.78
CA PHE A 3 23.00 18.17 -4.22
C PHE A 3 22.96 18.22 -5.74
N GLN A 4 23.67 17.30 -6.39
CA GLN A 4 23.53 17.10 -7.82
C GLN A 4 22.24 16.30 -8.02
N VAL A 5 21.20 16.98 -8.48
CA VAL A 5 19.93 16.35 -8.85
C VAL A 5 20.20 15.41 -10.01
N MET A 6 19.67 14.19 -9.92
CA MET A 6 19.76 13.15 -10.95
C MET A 6 18.99 13.61 -12.18
N ASP A 7 19.61 14.42 -13.03
CA ASP A 7 18.87 15.12 -14.10
C ASP A 7 18.78 14.27 -15.39
N TYR A 8 19.89 13.64 -15.79
CA TYR A 8 19.99 12.87 -17.06
C TYR A 8 20.17 11.36 -16.87
N SER A 9 20.29 10.90 -15.63
CA SER A 9 20.61 9.50 -15.31
C SER A 9 19.38 8.62 -15.10
N ASP A 10 18.16 9.17 -15.14
CA ASP A 10 16.93 8.42 -14.89
C ASP A 10 16.69 7.31 -15.93
N THR A 11 17.05 7.56 -17.18
CA THR A 11 16.95 6.56 -18.26
C THR A 11 17.96 5.44 -18.07
N ASP A 12 19.21 5.77 -17.68
CA ASP A 12 20.26 4.79 -17.43
C ASP A 12 19.92 3.90 -16.21
N VAL A 13 19.33 4.50 -15.17
CA VAL A 13 18.84 3.76 -13.99
C VAL A 13 17.71 2.82 -14.38
N ALA A 14 16.76 3.28 -15.20
CA ALA A 14 15.67 2.44 -15.68
C ALA A 14 16.18 1.27 -16.54
N GLU A 15 17.16 1.51 -17.40
CA GLU A 15 17.80 0.47 -18.21
C GLU A 15 18.57 -0.54 -17.34
N TYR A 16 19.32 -0.06 -16.35
CA TYR A 16 20.04 -0.89 -15.40
C TYR A 16 19.08 -1.79 -14.60
N LEU A 17 17.98 -1.24 -14.10
CA LEU A 17 16.93 -1.99 -13.41
C LEU A 17 16.32 -3.07 -14.29
N TYR A 18 15.99 -2.74 -15.54
CA TYR A 18 15.34 -3.66 -16.47
C TYR A 18 16.27 -4.79 -16.93
N LYS A 19 17.55 -4.50 -17.18
CA LYS A 19 18.52 -5.48 -17.67
C LYS A 19 19.09 -6.37 -16.57
N ASN A 20 19.41 -5.78 -15.42
CA ASN A 20 20.19 -6.46 -14.39
C ASN A 20 19.35 -6.99 -13.23
N ASN A 21 18.09 -6.53 -13.11
CA ASN A 21 17.18 -6.86 -12.01
C ASN A 21 17.89 -6.95 -10.63
N PRO A 22 18.60 -5.88 -10.24
CA PRO A 22 19.53 -5.93 -9.12
C PRO A 22 18.80 -6.11 -7.79
N GLU A 23 19.48 -6.73 -6.83
CA GLU A 23 19.06 -6.72 -5.44
C GLU A 23 19.15 -5.28 -4.86
N LEU A 24 18.31 -4.99 -3.86
CA LEU A 24 18.17 -3.66 -3.26
C LEU A 24 19.51 -3.02 -2.82
N ASP A 25 20.41 -3.80 -2.23
CA ASP A 25 21.72 -3.33 -1.79
C ASP A 25 22.66 -3.00 -2.95
N SER A 26 22.57 -3.74 -4.05
CA SER A 26 23.33 -3.47 -5.27
C SER A 26 22.83 -2.20 -5.94
N LEU A 27 21.52 -2.01 -6.01
CA LEU A 27 20.89 -0.80 -6.53
C LEU A 27 21.29 0.43 -5.70
N LEU A 28 21.21 0.33 -4.37
CA LEU A 28 21.59 1.42 -3.47
C LEU A 28 23.07 1.79 -3.60
N ASN A 29 23.97 0.81 -3.73
CA ASN A 29 25.38 1.09 -3.97
C ASN A 29 25.58 1.82 -5.30
N PHE A 30 24.95 1.35 -6.38
CA PHE A 30 25.04 1.99 -7.69
C PHE A 30 24.53 3.44 -7.68
N LEU A 31 23.33 3.65 -7.15
CA LEU A 31 22.74 4.99 -7.06
C LEU A 31 23.54 5.92 -6.16
N CYS A 32 23.99 5.43 -5.00
CA CYS A 32 24.56 6.27 -3.96
C CYS A 32 26.08 6.50 -4.09
N LYS A 33 26.83 5.50 -4.57
CA LYS A 33 28.29 5.61 -4.76
C LYS A 33 28.65 6.01 -6.17
N ASP A 34 28.03 5.40 -7.18
CA ASP A 34 28.46 5.58 -8.56
C ASP A 34 27.80 6.80 -9.22
N LEU A 35 26.48 6.93 -9.13
CA LEU A 35 25.74 8.03 -9.76
C LEU A 35 25.79 9.33 -8.96
N SER A 36 25.18 9.36 -7.78
CA SER A 36 25.06 10.58 -6.98
C SER A 36 26.32 10.93 -6.19
N LYS A 37 27.22 9.94 -6.01
CA LYS A 37 28.41 10.02 -5.13
C LYS A 37 28.10 10.47 -3.70
N ALA A 38 26.83 10.48 -3.31
CA ALA A 38 26.37 10.96 -2.01
C ALA A 38 26.92 10.11 -0.86
N CYS A 39 27.02 8.78 -1.07
CA CYS A 39 27.58 7.85 -0.08
C CYS A 39 29.11 7.77 -0.09
N SER A 40 29.80 8.52 -0.97
CA SER A 40 31.26 8.44 -1.08
C SER A 40 31.98 9.11 0.09
N ARG A 41 31.29 9.98 0.83
CA ARG A 41 31.83 10.66 2.01
C ARG A 41 31.00 10.29 3.21
N MET A 42 31.67 10.00 4.32
CA MET A 42 30.99 9.82 5.58
C MET A 42 30.23 11.12 5.92
N PRO A 43 28.97 11.03 6.37
CA PRO A 43 28.23 12.20 6.81
C PRO A 43 29.04 12.95 7.86
N PRO A 44 29.01 14.30 7.87
CA PRO A 44 29.68 15.05 8.92
C PRO A 44 29.18 14.55 10.29
N PRO A 45 30.08 14.33 11.25
CA PRO A 45 29.69 13.85 12.57
C PRO A 45 28.74 14.86 13.22
N VAL A 46 27.69 14.34 13.84
CA VAL A 46 26.72 15.17 14.56
C VAL A 46 27.45 15.93 15.67
N PRO A 47 27.20 17.24 15.85
CA PRO A 47 27.75 17.99 16.97
C PRO A 47 27.44 17.32 18.30
N LYS A 48 28.46 17.17 19.16
CA LYS A 48 28.32 16.51 20.48
C LYS A 48 27.44 17.30 21.45
N ASP A 49 27.31 18.61 21.23
CA ASP A 49 26.51 19.53 22.04
C ASP A 49 25.05 19.62 21.58
N ARG A 50 24.61 18.70 20.71
CA ARG A 50 23.21 18.61 20.31
C ARG A 50 22.39 18.11 21.50
N ALA A 51 21.49 18.96 22.00
CA ALA A 51 20.45 18.52 22.94
C ALA A 51 19.67 17.33 22.33
N PRO A 52 19.37 16.27 23.10
CA PRO A 52 18.44 15.24 22.67
C PRO A 52 17.18 15.89 22.11
N GLY A 53 16.69 15.37 20.97
CA GLY A 53 15.45 15.87 20.40
C GLY A 53 14.30 15.73 21.39
N GLU A 54 13.23 16.48 21.20
CA GLU A 54 12.05 16.34 22.05
C GLU A 54 11.58 14.88 22.10
N PRO A 55 11.19 14.38 23.28
CA PRO A 55 10.64 13.04 23.39
C PRO A 55 9.49 12.89 22.42
N PHE A 56 9.45 11.76 21.71
CA PHE A 56 8.29 11.45 20.89
C PHE A 56 7.05 11.37 21.78
N LEU A 57 6.16 12.35 21.65
CA LEU A 57 4.86 12.33 22.28
C LEU A 57 3.91 11.58 21.35
N PRO A 58 3.40 10.40 21.74
CA PRO A 58 2.41 9.72 20.92
C PRO A 58 1.21 10.64 20.76
N LYS A 59 0.74 10.78 19.52
CA LYS A 59 -0.44 11.60 19.23
C LYS A 59 -1.61 11.11 20.09
N PRO A 60 -2.42 12.03 20.66
CA PRO A 60 -3.59 11.62 21.41
C PRO A 60 -4.56 10.88 20.48
N PRO A 61 -5.35 9.93 21.01
CA PRO A 61 -6.18 9.05 20.19
C PRO A 61 -7.20 9.78 19.33
N LYS A 62 -7.66 10.97 19.78
CA LYS A 62 -8.59 11.82 19.04
C LYS A 62 -7.97 12.42 17.78
N ASP A 63 -6.71 12.86 17.86
CA ASP A 63 -6.00 13.47 16.73
C ASP A 63 -5.58 12.39 15.72
N ALA A 64 -5.22 11.20 16.21
CA ALA A 64 -4.94 10.05 15.35
C ALA A 64 -6.18 9.59 14.56
N GLU A 65 -7.38 9.66 15.16
CA GLU A 65 -8.63 9.32 14.50
C GLU A 65 -9.03 10.38 13.46
N LEU A 66 -8.89 11.66 13.79
CA LEU A 66 -9.14 12.76 12.85
C LEU A 66 -8.22 12.69 11.63
N GLU A 67 -6.92 12.43 11.82
CA GLU A 67 -5.97 12.27 10.71
C GLU A 67 -6.29 11.05 9.84
N ASN A 68 -6.75 9.96 10.45
CA ASN A 68 -7.17 8.78 9.70
C ASN A 68 -8.41 9.07 8.84
N ILE A 69 -9.37 9.85 9.34
CA ILE A 69 -10.54 10.31 8.58
C ILE A 69 -10.11 11.20 7.41
N LEU A 70 -9.28 12.21 7.66
CA LEU A 70 -8.78 13.12 6.62
C LEU A 70 -8.01 12.36 5.53
N LYS A 71 -7.18 11.41 5.92
CA LYS A 71 -6.44 10.54 5.00
C LYS A 71 -7.38 9.66 4.17
N ALA A 72 -8.44 9.12 4.77
CA ALA A 72 -9.44 8.34 4.06
C ALA A 72 -10.17 9.19 3.01
N MET A 73 -10.50 10.44 3.33
CA MET A 73 -11.13 11.37 2.38
C MET A 73 -10.21 11.72 1.20
N GLN A 74 -8.92 11.95 1.44
CA GLN A 74 -7.94 12.23 0.38
C GLN A 74 -7.75 11.05 -0.60
N SER A 75 -8.03 9.83 -0.16
CA SER A 75 -7.85 8.63 -0.98
C SER A 75 -9.04 8.30 -1.90
N MET A 76 -10.12 9.09 -1.87
CA MET A 76 -11.30 8.87 -2.70
C MET A 76 -11.14 9.55 -4.07
N PRO A 77 -11.15 8.80 -5.20
CA PRO A 77 -11.06 9.40 -6.53
C PRO A 77 -12.29 10.28 -6.79
N GLY A 78 -12.07 11.58 -7.05
CA GLY A 78 -13.14 12.55 -7.31
C GLY A 78 -13.61 13.37 -6.10
N ALA A 79 -12.95 13.27 -4.95
CA ALA A 79 -13.19 14.19 -3.85
C ALA A 79 -12.70 15.61 -4.23
N PRO A 80 -13.52 16.66 -4.05
CA PRO A 80 -13.09 18.03 -4.28
C PRO A 80 -11.88 18.35 -3.40
N SER A 81 -10.90 19.09 -3.95
CA SER A 81 -9.78 19.62 -3.20
C SER A 81 -10.31 20.44 -2.03
N VAL A 82 -10.29 19.87 -0.82
CA VAL A 82 -10.58 20.60 0.41
C VAL A 82 -9.44 21.57 0.65
N GLU A 83 -9.61 22.79 0.16
CA GLU A 83 -8.79 23.93 0.55
C GLU A 83 -9.09 24.22 2.03
N VAL A 84 -8.09 24.02 2.88
CA VAL A 84 -8.14 24.37 4.30
C VAL A 84 -8.01 25.89 4.44
N TYR A 85 -9.12 26.60 4.20
CA TYR A 85 -9.20 28.02 4.50
C TYR A 85 -8.98 28.24 6.00
N SER A 86 -8.00 29.09 6.33
CA SER A 86 -7.70 29.47 7.71
C SER A 86 -8.85 30.35 8.25
N GLY A 87 -9.20 30.21 9.53
CA GLY A 87 -10.39 30.82 10.12
C GLY A 87 -10.56 32.34 9.92
N ASP A 88 -9.48 33.04 9.59
CA ASP A 88 -9.45 34.48 9.33
C ASP A 88 -10.09 34.90 7.98
N GLU A 89 -10.22 33.99 7.00
CA GLU A 89 -10.85 34.28 5.69
C GLU A 89 -12.37 34.04 5.70
N LEU A 90 -12.87 33.21 6.63
CA LEU A 90 -14.29 32.89 6.76
C LEU A 90 -15.12 34.06 7.31
N ASN A 91 -14.50 35.02 7.98
CA ASN A 91 -15.21 36.08 8.71
C ASN A 91 -15.55 37.33 7.85
N GLN A 92 -15.10 37.39 6.60
CA GLN A 92 -15.27 38.59 5.75
C GLN A 92 -16.36 38.47 4.66
N ASN A 93 -16.94 37.28 4.45
CA ASN A 93 -17.93 37.07 3.38
C ASN A 93 -19.34 36.68 3.83
N PHE A 94 -19.61 36.47 5.12
CA PHE A 94 -20.99 36.24 5.60
C PHE A 94 -21.64 37.56 6.00
N GLY A 95 -21.81 38.42 5.00
CA GLY A 95 -22.73 39.55 5.06
C GLY A 95 -24.15 39.03 4.85
N ASP A 96 -24.96 39.17 5.90
CA ASP A 96 -26.39 39.52 5.87
C ASP A 96 -27.16 39.16 4.60
N SER A 97 -27.80 38.00 4.59
CA SER A 97 -28.95 37.72 3.74
C SER A 97 -29.83 36.72 4.49
N ASP A 98 -30.90 37.26 5.08
CA ASP A 98 -32.11 36.53 5.44
C ASP A 98 -32.61 35.77 4.21
N ASP A 99 -32.38 34.47 4.15
CA ASP A 99 -33.20 33.54 3.39
C ASP A 99 -33.28 32.22 4.17
N ASP A 100 -34.47 32.00 4.71
CA ASP A 100 -34.91 30.82 5.44
C ASP A 100 -34.89 29.57 4.53
N ASP A 101 -33.72 28.96 4.36
CA ASP A 101 -33.62 27.55 4.00
C ASP A 101 -33.09 26.79 5.20
N GLU A 102 -34.03 26.44 6.10
CA GLU A 102 -33.85 25.46 7.16
C GLU A 102 -33.34 24.14 6.55
N ILE A 103 -32.01 23.97 6.49
CA ILE A 103 -31.43 22.66 6.24
C ILE A 103 -31.68 21.84 7.50
N ASP A 104 -32.81 21.12 7.51
CA ASP A 104 -33.12 20.09 8.50
C ASP A 104 -32.09 18.96 8.39
N LEU A 105 -30.94 19.17 9.02
CA LEU A 105 -30.00 18.11 9.37
C LEU A 105 -30.44 17.45 10.67
N SER A 106 -31.71 17.02 10.74
CA SER A 106 -32.12 15.90 11.58
C SER A 106 -31.53 14.61 11.01
N LEU A 107 -30.20 14.51 11.03
CA LEU A 107 -29.55 13.23 11.17
C LEU A 107 -29.90 12.78 12.59
N ASP A 108 -30.88 11.89 12.70
CA ASP A 108 -31.13 11.10 13.91
C ASP A 108 -29.84 10.34 14.23
N TRP A 109 -28.94 10.95 15.01
CA TRP A 109 -27.81 10.27 15.63
C TRP A 109 -28.40 9.37 16.71
N GLY A 110 -28.88 8.21 16.24
CA GLY A 110 -29.42 7.15 17.06
C GLY A 110 -28.53 6.92 18.27
N LYS A 111 -29.15 7.13 19.44
CA LYS A 111 -28.73 6.88 20.83
C LYS A 111 -27.30 6.34 21.03
N PRO A 112 -26.51 6.90 21.97
CA PRO A 112 -25.22 6.33 22.35
C PRO A 112 -25.42 4.94 22.97
N VAL A 113 -25.12 3.90 22.19
CA VAL A 113 -25.25 2.51 22.60
C VAL A 113 -24.15 2.16 23.61
N LYS A 114 -24.51 2.18 24.90
CA LYS A 114 -23.79 1.48 25.97
C LYS A 114 -24.08 -0.03 25.88
N GLU A 115 -23.58 -0.68 24.82
CA GLU A 115 -23.73 -2.13 24.57
C GLU A 115 -22.48 -2.69 23.86
N LYS A 116 -21.30 -2.18 24.23
CA LYS A 116 -20.04 -2.39 23.51
C LYS A 116 -19.36 -3.74 23.76
N GLN A 117 -19.84 -4.59 24.67
CA GLN A 117 -19.12 -5.83 25.02
C GLN A 117 -19.70 -7.10 24.38
N THR A 118 -21.01 -7.21 24.16
CA THR A 118 -21.64 -8.44 23.64
C THR A 118 -21.60 -8.51 22.11
N LYS A 119 -21.85 -7.38 21.43
CA LYS A 119 -21.76 -7.28 19.97
C LYS A 119 -20.32 -7.42 19.47
N GLU A 120 -19.32 -7.12 20.32
CA GLU A 120 -17.91 -7.21 19.94
C GLU A 120 -17.43 -8.64 19.69
N LEU A 121 -17.86 -9.56 20.54
CA LEU A 121 -17.53 -10.97 20.44
C LEU A 121 -18.24 -11.61 19.23
N ASP A 122 -19.49 -11.21 18.97
CA ASP A 122 -20.30 -11.73 17.86
C ASP A 122 -19.73 -11.34 16.48
N TRP A 123 -19.30 -10.09 16.29
CA TRP A 123 -18.70 -9.69 15.00
C TRP A 123 -17.33 -10.34 14.75
N LYS A 124 -16.51 -10.54 15.79
CA LYS A 124 -15.23 -11.26 15.66
C LYS A 124 -15.43 -12.73 15.29
N GLN A 125 -16.44 -13.38 15.89
CA GLN A 125 -16.81 -14.75 15.53
C GLN A 125 -17.36 -14.82 14.11
N LYS A 126 -18.16 -13.83 13.68
CA LYS A 126 -18.67 -13.75 12.30
C LYS A 126 -17.55 -13.58 11.27
N ILE A 127 -16.59 -12.69 11.52
CA ILE A 127 -15.44 -12.47 10.61
C ILE A 127 -14.54 -13.70 10.54
N SER A 128 -14.20 -14.30 11.69
CA SER A 128 -13.36 -15.51 11.70
C SER A 128 -14.00 -16.65 10.92
N LYS A 129 -15.31 -16.87 11.08
CA LYS A 129 -16.06 -17.89 10.32
C LYS A 129 -16.03 -17.65 8.82
N VAL A 130 -16.19 -16.40 8.37
CA VAL A 130 -16.14 -16.05 6.94
C VAL A 130 -14.74 -16.28 6.35
N ILE A 131 -13.68 -15.95 7.09
CA ILE A 131 -12.29 -16.17 6.66
C ILE A 131 -11.98 -17.67 6.57
N THR A 132 -12.42 -18.47 7.54
CA THR A 132 -12.19 -19.93 7.51
C THR A 132 -12.95 -20.60 6.37
N ASP A 133 -14.19 -20.21 6.12
CA ASP A 133 -15.03 -20.79 5.06
C ASP A 133 -14.52 -20.44 3.65
N THR A 134 -14.08 -19.19 3.46
CA THR A 134 -13.39 -18.76 2.22
C THR A 134 -12.05 -19.47 2.05
N GLY A 135 -11.32 -19.72 3.15
CA GLY A 135 -10.07 -20.47 3.13
C GLY A 135 -10.24 -21.95 2.78
N GLU A 136 -11.30 -22.61 3.26
CA GLU A 136 -11.58 -24.03 2.96
C GLU A 136 -12.06 -24.24 1.52
N THR A 137 -12.95 -23.38 1.04
CA THR A 137 -13.38 -23.39 -0.37
C THR A 137 -12.20 -23.15 -1.31
N LEU A 138 -11.33 -22.18 -1.02
CA LEU A 138 -10.13 -21.93 -1.81
C LEU A 138 -9.15 -23.13 -1.79
N LYS A 139 -8.94 -23.77 -0.64
CA LYS A 139 -8.10 -24.99 -0.54
C LYS A 139 -8.62 -26.13 -1.41
N ASN A 140 -9.94 -26.35 -1.45
CA ASN A 140 -10.54 -27.37 -2.30
C ASN A 140 -10.37 -27.07 -3.80
N HIS A 141 -10.50 -25.80 -4.19
CA HIS A 141 -10.26 -25.36 -5.57
C HIS A 141 -8.77 -25.49 -5.96
N ILE A 142 -7.83 -25.18 -5.06
CA ILE A 142 -6.38 -25.34 -5.29
C ILE A 142 -5.99 -26.82 -5.40
N ALA A 143 -6.50 -27.68 -4.52
CA ALA A 143 -6.24 -29.12 -4.59
C ALA A 143 -6.76 -29.70 -5.91
N THR A 144 -7.97 -29.32 -6.34
CA THR A 144 -8.53 -29.78 -7.60
C THR A 144 -7.74 -29.27 -8.81
N ALA A 145 -7.29 -28.02 -8.77
CA ALA A 145 -6.46 -27.45 -9.83
C ALA A 145 -5.07 -28.09 -9.89
N SER A 146 -4.47 -28.41 -8.74
CA SER A 146 -3.15 -29.07 -8.69
C SER A 146 -3.20 -30.50 -9.21
N TYR A 147 -4.25 -31.27 -8.89
CA TYR A 147 -4.46 -32.60 -9.48
C TYR A 147 -4.61 -32.52 -11.01
N LYS A 148 -5.45 -31.61 -11.52
CA LYS A 148 -5.63 -31.41 -12.97
C LYS A 148 -4.33 -31.00 -13.68
N LEU A 149 -3.54 -30.13 -13.05
CA LEU A 149 -2.24 -29.72 -13.59
C LEU A 149 -1.26 -30.91 -13.62
N SER A 150 -1.23 -31.72 -12.55
CA SER A 150 -0.36 -32.90 -12.47
C SER A 150 -0.71 -33.97 -13.53
N ASP A 151 -2.00 -34.23 -13.76
CA ASP A 151 -2.45 -35.15 -14.80
C ASP A 151 -2.14 -34.64 -16.22
N TRP A 152 -2.33 -33.33 -16.46
CA TRP A 152 -1.94 -32.71 -17.73
C TRP A 152 -0.43 -32.85 -18.00
N TRP A 153 0.40 -32.60 -16.99
CA TRP A 153 1.85 -32.76 -17.10
C TRP A 153 2.25 -34.22 -17.36
N ARG A 154 1.59 -35.20 -16.72
CA ARG A 154 1.87 -36.62 -16.95
C ARG A 154 1.49 -37.05 -18.37
N ALA A 155 0.32 -36.62 -18.85
CA ALA A 155 -0.12 -36.88 -20.22
C ALA A 155 0.80 -36.25 -21.28
N LYS A 156 1.29 -35.03 -21.03
CA LYS A 156 2.24 -34.34 -21.91
C LYS A 156 3.59 -35.06 -21.96
N LYS A 157 4.09 -35.56 -20.82
CA LYS A 157 5.32 -36.34 -20.75
C LYS A 157 5.23 -37.65 -21.55
N GLU A 158 4.12 -38.37 -21.41
CA GLU A 158 3.87 -39.59 -22.19
C GLU A 158 3.76 -39.33 -23.70
N GLN A 159 3.25 -38.15 -24.13
CA GLN A 159 3.28 -37.75 -25.54
C GLN A 159 4.71 -37.45 -26.03
N MET A 160 5.53 -36.79 -25.22
CA MET A 160 6.93 -36.54 -25.56
C MET A 160 7.73 -37.85 -25.68
N ASP A 161 7.51 -38.80 -24.76
CA ASP A 161 8.16 -40.11 -24.80
C ASP A 161 7.74 -40.95 -26.02
N LYS A 162 6.46 -40.84 -26.45
CA LYS A 162 5.96 -41.48 -27.67
C LYS A 162 6.55 -40.87 -28.94
N ASN A 163 6.69 -39.54 -29.00
CA ASN A 163 7.32 -38.84 -30.13
C ASN A 163 8.83 -39.14 -30.22
N HIS A 164 9.51 -39.34 -29.09
CA HIS A 164 10.91 -39.74 -29.07
C HIS A 164 11.09 -41.19 -29.57
N LYS A 165 10.16 -42.10 -29.25
CA LYS A 165 10.16 -43.48 -29.76
C LYS A 165 9.79 -43.63 -31.23
N SER A 166 8.99 -42.71 -31.80
CA SER A 166 8.70 -42.71 -33.24
C SER A 166 9.85 -42.10 -34.05
N SER A 167 10.54 -41.08 -33.51
CA SER A 167 11.74 -40.49 -34.12
C SER A 167 12.93 -41.45 -34.17
N SER A 168 13.07 -42.36 -33.20
CA SER A 168 14.15 -43.36 -33.19
C SER A 168 13.88 -44.58 -34.09
N LYS A 169 12.75 -44.61 -34.81
CA LYS A 169 12.35 -45.71 -35.71
C LYS A 169 12.47 -45.33 -37.19
N THR A 170 13.08 -44.20 -37.48
CA THR A 170 13.25 -43.66 -38.83
C THR A 170 14.72 -43.41 -39.15
N GLU A 171 15.60 -44.39 -38.91
CA GLU A 171 16.86 -44.47 -39.65
C GLU A 171 17.10 -45.92 -40.09
N LEU A 172 17.64 -46.01 -41.30
CA LEU A 172 17.65 -47.11 -42.28
C LEU A 172 18.54 -48.28 -41.86
#